data_AF-A0A924HRM5-F1
#
_entry.id   AF-A0A924HRM5-F1
#
_cell.length_a   1.000
_cell.length_b   1.000
_cell.length_c   1.000
_cell.angle_alpha   90.00
_cell.angle_beta   90.00
_cell.angle_gamma   90.00
#
_symmetry.space_group_name_H-M   'P 1'
#
loop_
_entity.id
_entity.type
_entity.pdbx_description
1 polymer ?
#
loop_
_entity_poly.entity_id
_entity_poly.type
_entity_poly.pdbx_seq_one_letter_code
_entity_poly.pdbx_strand_id
1 'polypeptide(L)' 'NGLKELLDITDGNLASHLKTLEENSIIKVQKGFIGRKTNTTYLVTKAGEKDFKAHIEALEKMIRSTK' A
#
# COMPACT_ATOMS: atom_id res chain seq x y z
N ASN A 1 13.18 3.20 8.20
CA ASN A 1 12.36 2.21 7.45
C ASN A 1 11.05 1.93 8.20
N GLY A 2 10.22 2.94 8.45
CA GLY A 2 9.11 2.81 9.41
C GLY A 2 7.96 1.89 8.98
N LEU A 3 7.71 1.73 7.68
CA LEU A 3 6.61 0.89 7.20
C LEU A 3 6.91 -0.62 7.26
N LYS A 4 8.19 -1.00 7.11
CA LYS A 4 8.63 -2.41 7.15
C LYS A 4 8.57 -2.96 8.57
N GLU A 5 9.05 -2.17 9.54
CA GLU A 5 9.05 -2.53 10.96
C GLU A 5 7.64 -2.55 11.55
N LEU A 6 6.74 -1.68 11.10
CA LEU A 6 5.36 -1.63 11.59
C LEU A 6 4.51 -2.83 11.14
N LEU A 7 4.81 -3.41 9.98
CA LEU A 7 4.00 -4.46 9.37
C LEU A 7 4.66 -5.85 9.43
N ASP A 8 5.86 -5.96 10.01
CA ASP A 8 6.68 -7.18 10.06
C ASP A 8 6.78 -7.89 8.69
N ILE A 9 6.93 -7.08 7.63
CA ILE A 9 6.98 -7.58 6.25
C ILE A 9 8.40 -7.58 5.71
N THR A 10 8.74 -8.66 5.00
CA THR A 10 9.99 -8.73 4.24
C THR A 10 9.91 -7.92 2.95
N ASP A 11 11.07 -7.54 2.42
CA ASP A 11 11.19 -6.77 1.18
C ASP A 11 10.49 -7.43 -0.02
N GLY A 12 10.54 -8.76 -0.09
CA GLY A 12 9.88 -9.54 -1.14
C GLY A 12 8.35 -9.49 -1.04
N ASN A 13 7.81 -9.53 0.19
CA ASN A 13 6.37 -9.46 0.41
C ASN A 13 5.84 -8.06 0.08
N LEU A 14 6.53 -7.03 0.56
CA LEU A 14 6.17 -5.64 0.26
C LEU A 14 6.24 -5.35 -1.25
N ALA A 15 7.27 -5.81 -1.95
CA ALA A 15 7.40 -5.62 -3.39
C ALA A 15 6.25 -6.28 -4.17
N SER A 16 5.85 -7.49 -3.77
CA SER A 16 4.74 -8.21 -4.40
C SER A 16 3.41 -7.49 -4.20
N HIS A 17 3.12 -7.05 -2.98
CA HIS A 17 1.91 -6.28 -2.69
C HIS A 17 1.88 -4.93 -3.43
N LEU A 18 2.98 -4.17 -3.43
CA LEU A 18 3.06 -2.89 -4.13
C LEU A 18 2.85 -3.04 -5.64
N LYS A 19 3.39 -4.12 -6.24
CA LYS A 19 3.17 -4.43 -7.65
C LYS A 19 1.69 -4.68 -7.95
N THR A 20 1.02 -5.50 -7.15
CA THR A 20 -0.42 -5.77 -7.33
C THR A 20 -1.26 -4.50 -7.15
N LEU A 21 -0.93 -3.66 -6.16
CA LEU A 21 -1.63 -2.39 -5.95
C LEU A 21 -1.41 -1.40 -7.11
N GLU A 22 -0.22 -1.40 -7.72
CA GLU A 22 0.08 -0.62 -8.92
C GLU A 22 -0.71 -1.13 -10.14
N GLU A 23 -0.73 -2.43 -10.38
CA GLU A 23 -1.47 -3.07 -11.48
C GLU A 23 -2.97 -2.78 -11.40
N ASN A 24 -3.53 -2.72 -10.19
CA ASN A 24 -4.94 -2.37 -9.95
C ASN A 24 -5.18 -0.85 -9.92
N SER A 25 -4.18 -0.02 -10.24
CA SER A 25 -4.28 1.45 -10.21
C SER A 25 -4.67 2.04 -8.85
N ILE A 26 -4.44 1.29 -7.77
CA ILE A 26 -4.70 1.71 -6.38
C ILE A 26 -3.58 2.64 -5.90
N ILE A 27 -2.34 2.39 -6.35
CA ILE A 27 -1.20 3.25 -6.08
C ILE A 27 -0.50 3.68 -7.38
N LYS A 28 0.11 4.85 -7.35
CA LYS A 28 1.00 5.37 -8.38
C LYS A 28 2.44 5.25 -7.91
N VAL A 29 3.29 4.68 -8.75
CA VAL A 29 4.73 4.55 -8.51
C VAL A 29 5.46 5.63 -9.29
N GLN A 30 6.29 6.41 -8.60
CA GLN A 30 7.19 7.38 -9.21
C GLN A 30 8.63 6.98 -8.92
N LYS A 31 9.35 6.58 -9.96
CA LYS A 31 10.78 6.28 -9.88
C LYS A 31 11.54 7.56 -10.22
N GLY A 32 12.44 7.96 -9.32
CA GLY A 32 13.33 9.10 -9.50
C GLY A 32 14.71 8.78 -8.96
N PHE A 33 15.56 9.80 -8.94
CA PHE A 33 16.91 9.72 -8.37
C PHE A 33 17.10 10.86 -7.38
N ILE A 34 17.64 10.53 -6.20
CA ILE A 34 18.15 11.52 -5.25
C ILE A 34 19.66 11.38 -5.26
N GLY A 35 20.33 12.28 -5.98
CA GLY A 35 21.75 12.16 -6.31
C GLY A 35 22.03 10.94 -7.19
N ARG A 36 22.86 10.01 -6.71
CA ARG A 36 23.21 8.76 -7.43
C ARG A 36 22.36 7.55 -7.03
N LYS A 37 21.42 7.70 -6.10
CA LYS A 37 20.58 6.60 -5.61
C LYS A 37 19.18 6.68 -6.21
N THR A 38 18.68 5.54 -6.69
CA THR A 38 17.30 5.38 -7.12
C THR A 38 16.38 5.59 -5.91
N ASN A 39 15.39 6.45 -6.06
CA ASN A 39 14.37 6.71 -5.06
C ASN A 39 13.00 6.43 -5.68
N THR A 40 12.30 5.45 -5.14
CA THR A 40 10.93 5.12 -5.56
C THR A 40 9.95 5.68 -4.55
N THR A 41 9.06 6.56 -5.00
CA THR A 41 7.98 7.12 -4.19
C THR A 41 6.66 6.49 -4.61
N TYR A 42 5.84 6.13 -3.63
CA TYR A 42 4.53 5.53 -3.83
C TYR A 42 3.47 6.52 -3.34
N LEU A 43 2.42 6.75 -4.13
CA LEU A 43 1.30 7.59 -3.77
C LEU A 43 0.00 6.83 -3.97
N VAL A 44 -0.95 6.98 -3.04
CA VAL A 44 -2.30 6.42 -3.23
C VAL A 44 -3.04 7.21 -4.31
N THR A 45 -3.80 6.52 -5.16
CA THR A 45 -4.70 7.17 -6.14
C THR A 45 -6.05 7.49 -5.50
N LYS A 46 -6.87 8.33 -6.13
CA LYS A 46 -8.25 8.58 -5.65
C LYS A 46 -9.10 7.30 -5.62
N ALA A 47 -8.88 6.40 -6.58
CA ALA A 47 -9.55 5.10 -6.59
C ALA A 47 -9.06 4.24 -5.42
N GLY A 48 -7.74 4.19 -5.20
CA GLY A 48 -7.16 3.44 -4.11
C GLY A 48 -7.56 3.95 -2.72
N GLU A 49 -7.74 5.25 -2.55
CA GLU A 49 -8.24 5.83 -1.30
C GLU A 49 -9.67 5.36 -1.01
N LYS A 50 -10.54 5.34 -2.03
CA LYS A 50 -11.91 4.85 -1.92
C LYS A 50 -11.94 3.36 -1.57
N ASP A 51 -11.17 2.55 -2.28
CA ASP A 51 -11.13 1.11 -2.08
C ASP A 51 -10.54 0.75 -0.72
N PHE A 52 -9.50 1.47 -0.29
CA PHE A 52 -8.92 1.32 1.03
C PHE A 52 -9.94 1.64 2.13
N LYS A 53 -10.69 2.73 1.98
CA LYS A 53 -11.76 3.07 2.93
C LYS A 53 -12.85 2.00 2.99
N ALA A 54 -13.30 1.51 1.83
CA ALA A 54 -14.26 0.41 1.76
C ALA A 54 -13.74 -0.87 2.43
N HIS A 55 -12.44 -1.17 2.28
CA HIS A 55 -11.80 -2.31 2.93
C HIS A 55 -11.80 -2.18 4.45
N ILE A 56 -11.43 -1.01 5.00
CA ILE A 56 -11.47 -0.74 6.44
C ILE A 56 -12.91 -0.83 6.99
N GLU A 57 -13.88 -0.27 6.28
CA GLU A 57 -15.30 -0.37 6.65
C GLU A 57 -15.79 -1.83 6.67
N ALA A 58 -15.36 -2.65 5.71
CA ALA A 58 -15.68 -4.08 5.68
C ALA A 58 -15.06 -4.83 6.86
N LEU A 59 -13.79 -4.55 7.19
CA LEU A 59 -13.12 -5.13 8.36
C LEU A 59 -13.81 -4.72 9.66
N GLU A 60 -14.17 -3.44 9.80
CA GLU A 60 -14.90 -2.96 10.97
C GLU A 60 -16.25 -3.66 11.12
N LYS A 61 -17.01 -3.81 10.02
CA LYS A 61 -18.27 -4.55 10.01
C LYS A 61 -18.09 -6.02 10.39
N MET A 62 -17.04 -6.68 9.90
CA MET A 62 -16.74 -8.07 10.24
C MET A 62 -16.45 -8.22 11.74
N ILE A 63 -15.62 -7.34 12.31
CA ILE A 63 -15.31 -7.36 13.76
C ILE A 63 -16.57 -7.09 14.57
N ARG A 64 -17.41 -6.12 14.18
CA ARG A 64 -18.67 -5.81 14.85
C ARG A 64 -19.71 -6.92 14.73
N SER A 65 -19.72 -7.65 13.62
CA SER A 65 -20.60 -8.81 13.39
C SER A 65 -20.15 -10.06 14.16
N THR A 66 -18.91 -10.09 14.66
CA THR A 66 -18.38 -11.20 15.46
C THR A 66 -18.57 -10.96 16.97
N LYS A 67 -19.27 -9.87 17.35
CA LYS A 67 -19.67 -9.56 18.72
C LYS A 67 -21.10 -10.00 19.02
#